data_AF-A0A7Y2ILP6-F1
#
_entry.id   AF-A0A7Y2ILP6-F1
#
_cell.length_a   1.000
_cell.length_b   1.000
_cell.length_c   1.000
_cell.angle_alpha   90.00
_cell.angle_beta   90.00
_cell.angle_gamma   90.00
#
_symmetry.space_group_name_H-M   'P 1'
#
loop_
_entity.id
_entity.type
_entity.pdbx_description
1 polymer ?
#
loop_
_entity_poly.entity_id
_entity_poly.type
_entity_poly.pdbx_seq_one_letter_code
_entity_poly.pdbx_strand_id
1 'polypeptide(L)' 'MRIGISLIFVLIMVGGIALWVAALVDLLRRPAGEWAATGQNQLVWAAVVLLANVLGAVLYWFIARPRFTRNGGLATN' A
#
# COMPACT_ATOMS: atom_id res chain seq x y z
N MET A 1 -21.54 3.54 27.68
CA MET A 1 -21.53 4.14 26.32
C MET A 1 -20.20 4.81 25.93
N ARG A 2 -19.43 5.43 26.86
CA ARG A 2 -18.19 6.18 26.52
C ARG A 2 -16.95 5.33 26.21
N ILE A 3 -16.82 4.15 26.83
CA ILE A 3 -15.65 3.27 26.67
C ILE A 3 -15.64 2.57 25.30
N GLY A 4 -16.80 2.15 24.81
CA GLY A 4 -16.90 1.44 23.52
C GLY A 4 -16.43 2.29 22.34
N ILE A 5 -16.81 3.58 22.31
CA ILE A 5 -16.40 4.47 21.23
C ILE A 5 -14.90 4.78 21.27
N SER A 6 -14.32 4.97 22.46
CA SER A 6 -12.88 5.15 22.61
C SER A 6 -12.08 3.94 22.12
N LEU A 7 -12.56 2.72 22.38
CA LEU A 7 -11.91 1.50 21.92
C LEU A 7 -11.90 1.40 20.38
N ILE A 8 -13.01 1.77 19.73
CA ILE A 8 -13.12 1.80 18.26
C ILE A 8 -12.11 2.77 17.67
N PHE A 9 -11.98 3.98 18.24
CA PHE A 9 -10.99 4.95 17.77
C PHE A 9 -9.55 4.43 17.88
N VAL A 10 -9.20 3.77 18.99
CA VAL A 10 -7.88 3.16 19.16
C VAL A 10 -7.63 2.07 18.11
N LEU A 11 -8.62 1.19 17.88
CA LEU A 11 -8.50 0.13 16.87
C LEU A 11 -8.33 0.70 15.45
N ILE A 12 -9.07 1.76 15.11
CA ILE A 12 -8.93 2.43 13.80
C ILE A 12 -7.54 3.06 13.66
N MET A 13 -7.03 3.74 14.70
CA MET A 13 -5.69 4.31 14.65
C MET A 13 -4.61 3.23 14.47
N VAL A 14 -4.65 2.19 15.31
CA VAL A 14 -3.65 1.11 15.26
C VAL A 14 -3.74 0.36 13.93
N GLY A 15 -4.95 0.05 13.46
CA GLY A 15 -5.16 -0.59 12.16
C GLY A 15 -4.69 0.29 10.99
N GLY A 16 -4.95 1.59 11.04
CA GLY A 16 -4.50 2.55 10.03
C GLY A 16 -2.98 2.65 9.96
N ILE A 17 -2.31 2.74 11.12
CA ILE A 17 -0.84 2.76 11.20
C ILE A 17 -0.26 1.42 10.71
N ALA A 18 -0.82 0.29 11.14
CA ALA A 18 -0.38 -1.02 10.70
C ALA A 18 -0.50 -1.19 9.17
N LEU A 19 -1.61 -0.74 8.58
CA LEU A 19 -1.83 -0.75 7.14
C LEU A 19 -0.84 0.16 6.40
N TRP A 20 -0.56 1.34 6.95
CA TRP A 20 0.42 2.26 6.38
C TRP A 20 1.83 1.69 6.37
N VAL A 21 2.29 1.14 7.49
CA VAL A 21 3.59 0.48 7.60
C VAL A 21 3.67 -0.74 6.69
N ALA A 22 2.62 -1.57 6.65
CA ALA A 22 2.58 -2.74 5.77
C ALA A 22 2.70 -2.35 4.29
N ALA A 23 2.04 -1.27 3.86
CA ALA A 23 2.15 -0.76 2.50
C ALA A 23 3.57 -0.29 2.16
N LEU A 24 4.22 0.44 3.07
CA LEU A 24 5.62 0.86 2.89
C LEU A 24 6.57 -0.34 2.80
N VAL A 25 6.40 -1.33 3.69
CA VAL A 25 7.24 -2.52 3.70
C VAL A 25 7.06 -3.34 2.42
N ASP A 26 5.83 -3.56 1.95
CA ASP A 26 5.56 -4.27 0.69
C ASP A 26 6.14 -3.49 -0.51
N LEU A 27 6.00 -2.17 -0.52
CA LEU A 27 6.51 -1.29 -1.57
C LEU A 27 8.04 -1.32 -1.67
N LEU A 28 8.74 -1.25 -0.54
CA LEU A 28 10.20 -1.19 -0.49
C LEU A 28 10.86 -2.55 -0.69
N ARG A 29 10.16 -3.65 -0.38
CA ARG A 29 10.66 -5.01 -0.61
C ARG A 29 10.62 -5.42 -2.09
N ARG A 30 9.81 -4.77 -2.92
CA ARG A 30 9.73 -5.08 -4.36
C ARG A 30 10.93 -4.48 -5.10
N PRO A 31 11.67 -5.28 -5.88
CA PRO A 31 12.82 -4.81 -6.63
C PRO A 31 12.40 -3.84 -7.74
N ALA A 32 13.22 -2.82 -8.01
CA ALA A 32 12.93 -1.75 -8.97
C ALA A 32 12.59 -2.25 -10.39
N GLY A 33 13.11 -3.41 -10.80
CA GLY A 33 12.80 -4.03 -12.09
C GLY A 33 11.32 -4.43 -12.24
N GLU A 34 10.67 -4.90 -11.17
CA GLU A 34 9.24 -5.24 -11.18
C GLU A 34 8.37 -3.99 -11.36
N TRP A 35 8.79 -2.87 -10.79
CA TRP A 35 8.08 -1.59 -10.94
C TRP A 35 8.09 -1.12 -12.39
N ALA A 36 9.26 -1.17 -13.03
CA ALA A 36 9.42 -0.81 -14.44
C ALA A 36 8.54 -1.69 -15.35
N ALA A 37 8.47 -3.01 -15.09
CA ALA A 37 7.62 -3.93 -15.83
C ALA A 37 6.10 -3.63 -15.71
N THR A 38 5.70 -2.85 -14.71
CA THR A 38 4.31 -2.39 -14.55
C THR A 38 4.03 -0.99 -15.10
N GLY A 39 5.03 -0.33 -15.69
CA GLY A 39 4.93 1.07 -16.10
C GLY A 39 4.74 2.02 -14.91
N GLN A 40 5.15 1.60 -13.71
CA GLN A 40 5.03 2.37 -12.48
C GLN A 40 6.41 2.73 -11.94
N ASN A 41 6.49 3.78 -11.13
CA ASN A 41 7.72 4.18 -10.47
C ASN A 41 7.59 3.96 -8.96
N GLN A 42 8.52 3.20 -8.38
CA GLN A 42 8.59 2.91 -6.95
C GLN A 42 8.66 4.17 -6.11
N LEU A 43 9.46 5.17 -6.51
CA LEU A 43 9.63 6.42 -5.76
C LEU A 43 8.36 7.26 -5.75
N VAL A 44 7.61 7.27 -6.86
CA VAL A 44 6.31 7.97 -6.93
C VAL A 44 5.32 7.35 -5.96
N TRP A 45 5.21 6.01 -5.95
CA TRP A 45 4.34 5.33 -4.99
C TRP A 45 4.84 5.45 -3.54
N ALA A 46 6.15 5.47 -3.31
CA ALA A 46 6.72 5.74 -1.99
C ALA A 46 6.30 7.12 -1.49
N ALA A 47 6.41 8.15 -2.33
CA ALA A 47 5.98 9.50 -2.01
C ALA A 47 4.46 9.56 -1.75
N VAL A 48 3.64 8.89 -2.56
CA VAL A 48 2.18 8.81 -2.35
C VAL A 48 1.86 8.18 -1.00
N VAL A 49 2.45 7.04 -0.67
CA VAL A 49 2.21 6.35 0.60
C VAL A 49 2.71 7.18 1.78
N LEU A 50 3.88 7.81 1.66
CA LEU A 50 4.48 8.59 2.73
C LEU A 50 3.71 9.90 3.01
N LEU A 51 3.35 10.64 1.96
CA LEU A 51 2.69 11.94 2.10
C LEU A 51 1.20 11.82 2.40
N ALA A 52 0.50 10.89 1.74
CA ALA A 52 -0.94 10.69 1.96
C ALA A 52 -1.25 9.72 3.11
N ASN A 53 -0.24 9.22 3.83
CA ASN A 53 -0.37 8.34 4.99
C ASN A 53 -1.30 7.14 4.73
N VAL A 54 -2.33 6.96 5.57
CA VAL A 54 -3.30 5.87 5.46
C VAL A 54 -4.01 5.88 4.11
N LEU A 55 -4.36 7.06 3.56
CA LEU A 55 -4.97 7.16 2.24
C LEU A 55 -4.01 6.66 1.15
N GLY A 56 -2.73 7.06 1.23
CA GLY A 56 -1.71 6.59 0.29
C GLY A 56 -1.51 5.08 0.33
N ALA A 57 -1.54 4.49 1.54
CA ALA A 57 -1.44 3.06 1.74
C ALA A 57 -2.67 2.28 1.20
N VAL A 58 -3.88 2.84 1.36
CA VAL A 58 -5.09 2.30 0.74
C VAL A 58 -4.96 2.35 -0.80
N LEU A 59 -4.55 3.49 -1.37
CA LEU A 59 -4.35 3.61 -2.82
C LEU A 59 -3.31 2.61 -3.33
N TYR A 60 -2.21 2.42 -2.60
CA TYR A 60 -1.20 1.41 -2.95
C TYR A 60 -1.81 0.00 -3.04
N TRP A 61 -2.59 -0.40 -2.03
CA TRP A 61 -3.21 -1.72 -1.98
C TRP A 61 -4.21 -2.00 -3.10
N PHE A 62 -5.01 -1.00 -3.48
CA PHE A 62 -6.08 -1.18 -4.47
C PHE A 62 -5.68 -0.83 -5.90
N ILE A 63 -4.67 0.02 -6.11
CA ILE A 63 -4.30 0.52 -7.45
C ILE A 63 -2.93 -0.01 -7.88
N ALA A 64 -1.90 0.16 -7.05
CA ALA A 64 -0.53 -0.19 -7.42
C ALA A 64 -0.28 -1.70 -7.36
N ARG A 65 -0.65 -2.32 -6.23
CA ARG A 65 -0.38 -3.73 -5.90
C ARG A 65 -1.00 -4.73 -6.90
N PRO A 66 -2.25 -4.56 -7.39
CA PRO A 66 -2.84 -5.54 -8.32
C PRO A 66 -2.18 -5.56 -9.71
N ARG A 67 -1.50 -4.48 -10.11
CA ARG A 67 -0.85 -4.41 -11.44
C ARG A 67 0.32 -5.38 -11.59
N PHE A 68 0.97 -5.75 -10.50
CA PHE A 68 2.04 -6.76 -10.52
C PHE A 68 1.50 -8.16 -10.84
N THR A 69 0.32 -8.52 -10.33
CA THR A 69 -0.34 -9.79 -10.65
C THR A 69 -0.84 -9.81 -12.09
N ARG A 70 -1.37 -8.70 -12.59
CA ARG A 70 -1.87 -8.59 -13.96
C ARG A 70 -0.76 -8.76 -15.00
N ASN A 71 0.41 -8.18 -14.76
CA ASN A 71 1.51 -8.23 -15.72
C ASN A 71 2.30 -9.54 -15.67
N GLY A 72 2.36 -10.21 -14.51
CA GLY A 72 2.90 -11.57 -14.41
C GLY A 72 2.13 -12.60 -15.24
N GLY A 73 0.82 -12.38 -15.48
CA GLY A 73 0.00 -13.25 -16.33
C GLY A 73 0.18 -13.04 -17.85
N LEU A 74 0.87 -11.98 -18.28
CA LEU A 74 1.16 -11.71 -19.70
C LEU A 74 2.49 -12.32 -20.16
N ALA A 75 3.35 -12.77 -19.24
CA ALA A 75 4.62 -13.42 -19.57
C ALA A 75 4.51 -14.94 -19.81
N THR A 76 3.30 -15.51 -19.68
CA THR A 76 3.05 -16.96 -19.75
C THR A 76 2.13 -17.39 -20.90
N ASN A 77 1.85 -16.52 -21.89
CA ASN A 77 1.10 -16.88 -23.09
C ASN A 77 1.90 -16.58 -24.35
#